data_AF-A0A665TPM8-F1
#
_entry.id   AF-A0A665TPM8-F1
#
_cell.length_a   1.000
_cell.length_b   1.000
_cell.length_c   1.000
_cell.angle_alpha   90.00
_cell.angle_beta   90.00
_cell.angle_gamma   90.00
#
_symmetry.space_group_name_H-M   'P 1'
#
loop_
_entity.id
_entity.type
_entity.pdbx_description
1 polymer ?
#
loop_
_entity_poly.entity_id
_entity_poly.type
_entity_poly.pdbx_seq_one_letter_code
_entity_poly.pdbx_strand_id
1 'polypeptide(L)'
;KDVSGNKTSLISGLLQIQSSLYTSVHGFNQEEIREKLLAFPGGSIDLLKQDSGIAVLTINNPSRMNAFSGSMMVDLEEQVNQLENWTEGKGLIVQGAAETFCSGSDLNAVRAISNPQDGMKMCMFMQNTLTRLLR
;
A
#
# COMPACT_ATOMS: atom_id res chain seq x y z
N LYS A 1 9.82 -24.85 -22.69
CA LYS A 1 9.37 -25.30 -21.36
C LYS A 1 9.33 -24.07 -20.48
N ASP A 2 8.21 -23.37 -20.47
CA ASP A 2 8.03 -22.21 -19.59
C ASP A 2 6.72 -22.43 -18.82
N VAL A 3 6.87 -22.90 -17.59
CA VAL A 3 5.77 -23.24 -16.67
C VAL A 3 5.65 -22.15 -15.59
N SER A 4 6.48 -21.10 -15.66
CA SER A 4 6.60 -20.06 -14.63
C SER A 4 5.58 -18.92 -14.81
N GLY A 5 5.31 -18.49 -16.06
CA GLY A 5 4.43 -17.34 -16.34
C GLY A 5 2.94 -17.57 -16.07
N ASN A 6 2.47 -18.82 -16.08
CA ASN A 6 1.03 -19.11 -15.94
C ASN A 6 0.55 -19.11 -14.47
N LYS A 7 1.46 -19.35 -13.52
CA LYS A 7 1.13 -19.48 -12.10
C LYS A 7 0.91 -18.12 -11.44
N THR A 8 1.68 -17.10 -11.83
CA THR A 8 1.57 -15.73 -11.31
C THR A 8 0.26 -15.06 -11.73
N SER A 9 -0.17 -15.26 -12.98
CA SER A 9 -1.44 -14.73 -13.50
C SER A 9 -2.66 -15.36 -12.80
N LEU A 10 -2.63 -16.67 -12.54
CA LEU A 10 -3.70 -17.36 -11.80
C LEU A 10 -3.79 -16.91 -10.33
N ILE A 11 -2.65 -16.68 -9.66
CA ILE A 11 -2.63 -16.20 -8.26
C ILE A 11 -3.14 -14.75 -8.18
N SER A 12 -2.75 -13.89 -9.14
CA SER A 12 -3.27 -12.52 -9.26
C SER A 12 -4.79 -12.52 -9.50
N GLY A 13 -5.28 -13.36 -10.42
CA GLY A 13 -6.70 -13.53 -10.67
C GLY A 13 -7.48 -14.03 -9.46
N LEU A 14 -6.94 -15.01 -8.72
CA LEU A 14 -7.55 -15.52 -7.48
C LEU A 14 -7.60 -14.47 -6.37
N LEU A 15 -6.53 -13.70 -6.16
CA LEU A 15 -6.48 -12.60 -5.19
C LEU A 15 -7.49 -11.50 -5.53
N GLN A 16 -7.59 -11.15 -6.81
CA GLN A 16 -8.52 -10.11 -7.29
C GLN A 16 -9.98 -10.57 -7.22
N ILE A 17 -10.26 -11.85 -7.51
CA ILE A 17 -11.57 -12.47 -7.30
C ILE A 17 -11.90 -12.52 -5.79
N GLN A 18 -10.96 -12.88 -4.92
CA GLN A 18 -11.18 -12.88 -3.47
C GLN A 18 -11.50 -11.47 -2.95
N SER A 19 -10.73 -10.46 -3.35
CA SER A 19 -10.99 -9.05 -2.97
C SER A 19 -12.35 -8.56 -3.48
N SER A 20 -12.71 -8.89 -4.72
CA SER A 20 -14.00 -8.53 -5.31
C SER A 20 -15.19 -9.22 -4.63
N LEU A 21 -15.06 -10.51 -4.29
CA LEU A 21 -16.10 -11.26 -3.57
C LEU A 21 -16.24 -10.79 -2.11
N TYR A 22 -15.16 -10.36 -1.48
CA TYR A 22 -15.22 -9.82 -0.12
C TYR A 22 -15.87 -8.43 -0.08
N THR A 23 -15.53 -7.58 -1.07
CA THR A 23 -16.12 -6.25 -1.24
C THR A 23 -17.65 -6.31 -1.40
N SER A 24 -18.15 -7.28 -2.19
CA SER A 24 -19.58 -7.46 -2.44
C SER A 24 -20.34 -8.05 -1.25
N VAL A 25 -19.69 -8.81 -0.37
CA VAL A 25 -20.35 -9.50 0.75
C VAL A 25 -20.30 -8.69 2.06
N HIS A 26 -19.33 -7.77 2.25
CA HIS A 26 -19.13 -7.06 3.54
C HIS A 26 -19.20 -5.53 3.47
N GLY A 27 -19.58 -4.92 2.33
CA GLY A 27 -19.82 -3.48 2.25
C GLY A 27 -18.55 -2.65 2.53
N PHE A 28 -17.42 -3.09 1.98
CA PHE A 28 -16.15 -2.38 2.13
C PHE A 28 -16.24 -0.99 1.48
N ASN A 29 -16.25 0.07 2.30
CA ASN A 29 -16.18 1.45 1.86
C ASN A 29 -14.76 1.98 2.06
N GLN A 30 -14.07 2.26 0.96
CA GLN A 30 -12.68 2.74 0.97
C GLN A 30 -12.55 4.13 1.60
N GLU A 31 -13.55 5.00 1.47
CA GLU A 31 -13.51 6.35 2.05
C GLU A 31 -13.61 6.30 3.59
N GLU A 32 -14.46 5.43 4.13
CA GLU A 32 -14.62 5.28 5.59
C GLU A 32 -13.30 4.86 6.25
N ILE A 33 -12.60 3.88 5.66
CA ILE A 33 -11.30 3.43 6.20
C ILE A 33 -10.22 4.50 6.00
N ARG A 34 -10.25 5.23 4.87
CA ARG A 34 -9.31 6.32 4.60
C ARG A 34 -9.41 7.44 5.65
N GLU A 35 -10.62 7.87 5.98
CA GLU A 35 -10.86 8.84 7.06
C GLU A 35 -10.32 8.35 8.42
N LYS A 36 -10.56 7.08 8.76
CA LYS A 36 -10.03 6.48 9.99
C LYS A 36 -8.50 6.44 10.00
N LEU A 37 -7.87 6.08 8.89
CA LEU A 37 -6.41 6.00 8.78
C LEU A 37 -5.76 7.39 8.91
N LEU A 38 -6.38 8.43 8.34
CA LEU A 38 -5.91 9.81 8.46
C LEU A 38 -5.89 10.34 9.91
N ALA A 39 -6.67 9.75 10.81
CA ALA A 39 -6.63 10.09 12.24
C ALA A 39 -5.33 9.68 12.94
N PHE A 40 -4.44 8.90 12.28
CA PHE A 40 -3.16 8.45 12.82
C PHE A 40 -1.98 9.02 12.03
N PRO A 41 -1.61 10.29 12.29
CA PRO A 41 -0.57 10.97 11.53
C PRO A 41 0.84 10.48 11.90
N GLY A 42 1.79 10.72 11.01
CA GLY A 42 3.22 10.59 11.26
C GLY A 42 3.96 10.12 10.02
N GLY A 43 5.13 10.69 9.77
CA GLY A 43 5.91 10.39 8.56
C GLY A 43 5.21 10.78 7.26
N SER A 44 5.77 10.31 6.15
CA SER A 44 5.23 10.49 4.79
C SER A 44 5.66 9.36 3.86
N ILE A 45 4.97 9.23 2.73
CA ILE A 45 5.43 8.46 1.57
C ILE A 45 5.73 9.42 0.42
N ASP A 46 7.03 9.59 0.12
CA ASP A 46 7.50 10.57 -0.85
C ASP A 46 7.76 9.89 -2.21
N LEU A 47 7.29 10.47 -3.32
CA LEU A 47 7.48 9.94 -4.67
C LEU A 47 8.29 10.91 -5.55
N LEU A 48 9.42 10.44 -6.07
CA LEU A 48 10.23 11.15 -7.05
C LEU A 48 10.25 10.39 -8.38
N LYS A 49 9.73 11.01 -9.44
CA LYS A 49 9.81 10.49 -10.82
C LYS A 49 11.02 11.08 -11.52
N GLN A 50 11.90 10.23 -12.06
CA GLN A 50 13.10 10.67 -12.79
C GLN A 50 12.89 10.60 -14.31
N ASP A 51 13.59 11.45 -15.05
CA ASP A 51 13.58 11.46 -16.53
C ASP A 51 14.05 10.13 -17.16
N SER A 52 14.77 9.30 -16.40
CA SER A 52 15.16 7.94 -16.79
C SER A 52 13.96 7.00 -16.99
N GLY A 53 12.80 7.36 -16.44
CA GLY A 53 11.61 6.50 -16.30
C GLY A 53 11.62 5.66 -15.02
N ILE A 54 12.56 5.90 -14.10
CA ILE A 54 12.59 5.23 -12.80
C ILE A 54 11.97 6.12 -11.72
N ALA A 55 11.00 5.61 -10.98
CA ALA A 55 10.49 6.26 -9.79
C ALA A 55 11.22 5.77 -8.54
N VAL A 56 11.41 6.67 -7.57
CA VAL A 56 11.90 6.36 -6.24
C VAL A 56 10.81 6.73 -5.24
N LEU A 57 10.27 5.72 -4.54
CA LEU A 57 9.31 5.88 -3.46
C LEU A 57 10.04 5.70 -2.12
N THR A 58 10.02 6.73 -1.29
CA THR A 58 10.72 6.78 0.00
C THR A 58 9.72 6.69 1.15
N ILE A 59 9.88 5.67 1.98
CA ILE A 59 9.15 5.51 3.25
C ILE A 59 9.86 6.38 4.30
N ASN A 60 9.22 7.47 4.73
CA ASN A 60 9.88 8.50 5.51
C ASN A 60 9.26 8.65 6.90
N ASN A 61 9.73 7.85 7.86
CA ASN A 61 9.42 8.00 9.27
C ASN A 61 10.58 7.51 10.16
N PRO A 62 11.79 8.11 10.03
CA PRO A 62 13.01 7.56 10.63
C PRO A 62 12.95 7.49 12.15
N SER A 63 12.25 8.42 12.80
CA SER A 63 12.05 8.42 14.26
C SER A 63 11.31 7.18 14.79
N ARG A 64 10.64 6.43 13.90
CA ARG A 64 9.89 5.20 14.20
C ARG A 64 10.38 4.03 13.34
N MET A 65 11.64 4.03 12.91
CA MET A 65 12.21 2.99 12.04
C MET A 65 11.39 2.78 10.76
N ASN A 66 10.85 3.87 10.21
CA ASN A 66 9.99 3.90 9.04
C ASN A 66 8.69 3.07 9.18
N ALA A 67 8.18 2.91 10.41
CA ALA A 67 6.89 2.27 10.66
C ALA A 67 5.74 3.03 9.98
N PHE A 68 4.82 2.29 9.35
CA PHE A 68 3.64 2.84 8.67
C PHE A 68 2.61 3.35 9.67
N SER A 69 2.46 4.67 9.74
CA SER A 69 1.30 5.32 10.33
C SER A 69 0.05 5.12 9.46
N GLY A 70 -1.12 5.50 9.95
CA GLY A 70 -2.34 5.47 9.14
C GLY A 70 -2.28 6.47 7.99
N SER A 71 -1.76 7.68 8.20
CA SER A 71 -1.61 8.66 7.12
C SER A 71 -0.65 8.17 6.02
N MET A 72 0.44 7.49 6.38
CA MET A 72 1.36 6.91 5.39
C MET A 72 0.73 5.79 4.55
N MET A 73 -0.23 5.03 5.09
CA MET A 73 -0.99 4.05 4.30
C MET A 73 -1.81 4.75 3.21
N VAL A 74 -2.40 5.89 3.56
CA VAL A 74 -3.17 6.73 2.65
C VAL A 74 -2.25 7.38 1.61
N ASP A 75 -1.11 7.94 2.02
CA ASP A 75 -0.12 8.50 1.10
C ASP A 75 0.36 7.44 0.09
N LEU A 76 0.60 6.20 0.53
CA LEU A 76 1.01 5.11 -0.36
C LEU A 76 -0.05 4.85 -1.44
N GLU A 77 -1.32 4.81 -1.07
CA GLU A 77 -2.43 4.64 -2.03
C GLU A 77 -2.45 5.75 -3.07
N GLU A 78 -2.23 7.00 -2.65
CA GLU A 78 -2.13 8.15 -3.55
C GLU A 78 -0.91 8.07 -4.47
N GLN A 79 0.26 7.68 -3.96
CA GLN A 79 1.45 7.51 -4.80
C GLN A 79 1.27 6.38 -5.81
N VAL A 80 0.58 5.29 -5.43
CA VAL A 80 0.23 4.22 -6.36
C VAL A 80 -0.76 4.71 -7.43
N ASN A 81 -1.75 5.55 -7.08
CA ASN A 81 -2.61 6.22 -8.06
C ASN A 81 -1.80 7.05 -9.06
N GLN A 82 -0.78 7.78 -8.58
CA GLN A 82 0.09 8.56 -9.45
C GLN A 82 1.02 7.72 -10.33
N LEU A 83 1.40 6.53 -9.87
CA LEU A 83 2.24 5.58 -10.61
C LEU A 83 1.46 4.85 -11.70
N GLU A 84 0.23 4.40 -11.43
CA GLU A 84 -0.61 3.74 -12.44
C GLU A 84 -0.92 4.63 -13.64
N ASN A 85 -0.98 5.96 -13.43
CA ASN A 85 -1.19 6.93 -14.49
C ASN A 85 0.11 7.45 -15.13
N TRP A 86 1.28 6.91 -14.74
CA TRP A 86 2.58 7.38 -15.22
C TRP A 86 3.04 6.60 -16.47
N THR A 87 2.78 7.16 -17.64
CA THR A 87 3.02 6.51 -18.94
C THR A 87 4.49 6.33 -19.30
N GLU A 88 5.39 7.13 -18.75
CA GLU A 88 6.83 7.04 -19.00
C GLU A 88 7.56 6.09 -18.03
N GLY A 89 6.82 5.50 -17.08
CA GLY A 89 7.36 4.63 -16.04
C GLY A 89 7.94 3.32 -16.59
N LYS A 90 9.13 2.98 -16.13
CA LYS A 90 9.88 1.75 -16.47
C LYS A 90 10.18 0.89 -15.25
N GLY A 91 10.22 1.48 -14.06
CA GLY A 91 10.50 0.77 -12.82
C GLY A 91 10.30 1.64 -11.58
N LEU A 92 10.10 0.96 -10.45
CA LEU A 92 9.93 1.56 -9.14
C LEU A 92 11.00 1.02 -8.19
N ILE A 93 11.74 1.91 -7.55
CA ILE A 93 12.60 1.62 -6.41
C ILE A 93 11.86 2.04 -5.16
N VAL A 94 11.74 1.13 -4.19
CA VAL A 94 11.20 1.43 -2.87
C VAL A 94 12.35 1.41 -1.87
N GLN A 95 12.48 2.49 -1.10
CA GLN A 95 13.51 2.61 -0.06
C GLN A 95 12.93 3.18 1.22
N GLY A 96 13.61 2.96 2.34
CA GLY A 96 13.34 3.70 3.57
C GLY A 96 14.26 4.92 3.69
N ALA A 97 13.79 5.97 4.34
CA ALA A 97 14.62 7.11 4.71
C ALA A 97 15.65 6.71 5.78
N ALA A 98 16.80 7.39 5.77
CA ALA A 98 17.91 7.14 6.69
C ALA A 98 18.43 5.68 6.66
N GLU A 99 18.49 5.00 7.81
CA GLU A 99 19.26 3.76 7.96
C GLU A 99 18.43 2.47 7.86
N THR A 100 17.10 2.57 7.92
CA THR A 100 16.21 1.40 7.98
C THR A 100 15.27 1.38 6.78
N PHE A 101 14.87 0.19 6.32
CA PHE A 101 13.81 0.09 5.31
C PHE A 101 12.45 0.46 5.93
N CYS A 102 11.87 -0.45 6.72
CA CYS A 102 10.59 -0.28 7.42
C CYS A 102 10.43 -1.38 8.47
N SER A 103 9.97 -1.04 9.67
CA SER A 103 9.72 -2.00 10.75
C SER A 103 8.31 -2.60 10.77
N GLY A 104 7.47 -2.31 9.76
CA GLY A 104 6.07 -2.76 9.66
C GLY A 104 5.07 -1.66 10.05
N SER A 105 3.93 -2.04 10.63
CA SER A 105 2.88 -1.09 11.04
C SER A 105 3.24 -0.35 12.33
N ASP A 106 2.89 0.92 12.42
CA ASP A 106 2.98 1.69 13.67
C ASP A 106 1.97 1.13 14.69
N LEU A 107 2.48 0.70 15.86
CA LEU A 107 1.66 0.16 16.94
C LEU A 107 0.60 1.14 17.45
N ASN A 108 0.80 2.44 17.33
CA ASN A 108 -0.20 3.44 17.72
C ASN A 108 -1.39 3.42 16.75
N ALA A 109 -1.14 3.27 15.45
CA ALA A 109 -2.21 3.09 14.46
C ALA A 109 -2.94 1.76 14.67
N VAL A 110 -2.19 0.67 14.92
CA VAL A 110 -2.77 -0.66 15.18
C VAL A 110 -3.60 -0.70 16.46
N ARG A 111 -3.20 -0.01 17.54
CA ARG A 111 -3.95 0.03 18.81
C ARG A 111 -5.29 0.74 18.70
N ALA A 112 -5.38 1.73 17.82
CA ALA A 112 -6.61 2.49 17.63
C ALA A 112 -7.61 1.81 16.68
N ILE A 113 -7.11 0.88 15.86
CA ILE A 113 -7.90 -0.17 15.22
C ILE A 113 -8.32 -1.17 16.30
N SER A 114 -9.38 -0.79 17.00
CA SER A 114 -9.80 -1.38 18.27
C SER A 114 -10.74 -2.59 18.13
N ASN A 115 -11.07 -2.99 16.90
CA ASN A 115 -11.93 -4.14 16.64
C ASN A 115 -11.50 -4.92 15.38
N PRO A 116 -11.87 -6.22 15.28
CA PRO A 116 -11.49 -7.08 14.15
C PRO A 116 -11.94 -6.57 12.78
N GLN A 117 -13.07 -5.87 12.70
CA GLN A 117 -13.61 -5.34 11.44
C GLN A 117 -12.74 -4.22 10.90
N ASP A 118 -12.32 -3.28 11.75
CA ASP A 118 -11.41 -2.21 11.35
C ASP A 118 -10.03 -2.76 10.95
N GLY A 119 -9.55 -3.81 11.64
CA GLY A 119 -8.29 -4.47 11.27
C GLY A 119 -8.37 -5.13 9.90
N MET A 120 -9.49 -5.78 9.61
CA MET A 120 -9.76 -6.36 8.30
C MET A 120 -9.88 -5.29 7.21
N LYS A 121 -10.59 -4.19 7.46
CA LYS A 121 -10.70 -3.05 6.52
C LYS A 121 -9.32 -2.46 6.21
N MET A 122 -8.46 -2.26 7.22
CA MET A 122 -7.08 -1.82 7.00
C MET A 122 -6.29 -2.82 6.14
N CYS A 123 -6.35 -4.11 6.47
CA CYS A 123 -5.66 -5.14 5.68
C CYS A 123 -6.13 -5.15 4.23
N MET A 124 -7.43 -5.00 3.97
CA MET A 124 -7.99 -4.90 2.62
C MET A 124 -7.52 -3.65 1.90
N PHE A 125 -7.53 -2.49 2.57
CA PHE A 125 -7.04 -1.23 2.01
C PHE A 125 -5.58 -1.36 1.54
N MET A 126 -4.72 -1.92 2.40
CA MET A 126 -3.30 -2.12 2.08
C MET A 126 -3.09 -3.19 1.02
N GLN A 127 -3.82 -4.30 1.08
CA GLN A 127 -3.75 -5.37 0.08
C GLN A 127 -4.15 -4.85 -1.31
N ASN A 128 -5.24 -4.10 -1.41
CA ASN A 128 -5.72 -3.51 -2.66
C ASN A 128 -4.68 -2.54 -3.24
N THR A 129 -4.07 -1.72 -2.38
CA THR A 129 -3.00 -0.80 -2.78
C THR A 129 -1.76 -1.54 -3.29
N LEU A 130 -1.27 -2.53 -2.56
CA LEU A 130 -0.04 -3.25 -2.90
C LEU A 130 -0.21 -4.18 -4.11
N THR A 131 -1.37 -4.80 -4.30
CA THR A 131 -1.63 -5.65 -5.46
C THR A 131 -1.57 -4.86 -6.77
N ARG A 132 -1.87 -3.56 -6.77
CA ARG A 132 -1.77 -2.71 -7.95
C ARG A 132 -0.33 -2.49 -8.42
N LEU A 133 0.66 -2.61 -7.52
CA LEU A 133 2.09 -2.56 -7.87
C LEU A 133 2.59 -3.84 -8.58
N LEU A 134 1.78 -4.89 -8.66
CA LEU A 134 2.13 -6.14 -9.35
C LEU A 134 1.77 -6.14 -10.84
N ARG A 135 1.23 -5.03 -11.35
CA ARG A 135 0.73 -4.89 -12.73
C ARG A 135 1.83 -4.49 -13.71
#